data_AF-A0A6I4I4Q3-F1
#
_entry.id   AF-A0A6I4I4Q3-F1
#
_cell.length_a   1.000
_cell.length_b   1.000
_cell.length_c   1.000
_cell.angle_alpha   90.00
_cell.angle_beta   90.00
_cell.angle_gamma   90.00
#
_symmetry.space_group_name_H-M   'P 1'
#
loop_
_entity.id
_entity.type
_entity.pdbx_description
1 polymer ?
#
loop_
_entity_poly.entity_id
_entity_poly.type
_entity_poly.pdbx_seq_one_letter_code
_entity_poly.pdbx_strand_id
1 'polypeptide(L)'
;MKKKIYYLLAFIAVFFAACTAQKGMSVHDKLEGRWALTETLNDIGDGKGKYVPVTADSAYLVFNKSGLINGNAIYGATNYKVTDNTHLAINIKGNTAPVNYRYKVDGNDLELNAPCREACGMRFKRMR
;
A
#
# COMPACT_ATOMS: atom_id res chain seq x y z
N MET A 1 -23.24 -12.96 -48.92
CA MET A 1 -23.02 -13.33 -47.50
C MET A 1 -21.61 -13.03 -46.99
N LYS A 2 -20.56 -12.97 -47.83
CA LYS A 2 -19.17 -12.68 -47.41
C LYS A 2 -18.92 -11.26 -46.87
N LYS A 3 -19.67 -10.25 -47.34
CA LYS A 3 -19.51 -8.84 -46.91
C LYS A 3 -19.90 -8.57 -45.43
N LYS A 4 -20.86 -9.34 -44.89
CA LYS A 4 -21.34 -9.17 -43.50
C LYS A 4 -20.36 -9.73 -42.45
N ILE A 5 -19.51 -10.69 -42.84
CA ILE A 5 -18.46 -11.28 -42.00
C ILE A 5 -17.34 -10.25 -41.71
N TYR A 6 -17.00 -9.39 -42.67
CA TYR A 6 -15.97 -8.36 -42.45
C TYR A 6 -16.39 -7.29 -41.43
N TYR A 7 -17.69 -6.94 -41.36
CA TYR A 7 -18.20 -6.01 -40.35
C TYR A 7 -18.20 -6.61 -38.94
N LEU A 8 -18.45 -7.92 -38.81
CA LEU A 8 -18.39 -8.61 -37.52
C LEU A 8 -16.94 -8.75 -37.01
N LEU A 9 -15.99 -9.01 -37.91
CA LEU A 9 -14.56 -9.04 -37.55
C LEU A 9 -14.02 -7.66 -37.15
N ALA A 10 -14.46 -6.60 -37.83
CA ALA A 10 -14.07 -5.23 -37.50
C ALA A 10 -14.58 -4.78 -36.11
N PHE A 11 -15.76 -5.26 -35.68
CA PHE A 11 -16.33 -4.90 -34.37
C PHE A 11 -15.59 -5.57 -33.20
N ILE A 12 -15.11 -6.81 -33.37
CA ILE A 12 -14.34 -7.55 -32.35
C ILE A 12 -12.95 -6.94 -32.15
N ALA A 13 -12.31 -6.42 -33.20
CA ALA A 13 -10.99 -5.81 -33.12
C ALA A 13 -10.95 -4.53 -32.25
N VAL A 14 -12.06 -3.79 -32.15
CA VAL A 14 -12.15 -2.56 -31.33
C VAL A 14 -12.15 -2.88 -29.83
N PHE A 15 -12.67 -4.04 -29.41
CA PHE A 15 -12.67 -4.45 -28.00
C PHE A 15 -11.28 -4.82 -27.46
N PHE A 16 -10.35 -5.26 -28.32
CA PHE A 16 -8.98 -5.58 -27.91
C PHE A 16 -8.05 -4.35 -27.85
N ALA A 17 -8.44 -3.23 -28.45
CA ALA A 17 -7.62 -2.01 -28.48
C ALA A 17 -7.72 -1.14 -27.21
N ALA A 18 -8.65 -1.44 -26.29
CA ALA A 18 -8.89 -0.62 -25.09
C ALA A 18 -7.96 -0.93 -23.91
N CYS A 19 -7.04 -1.90 -24.03
CA CYS A 19 -6.04 -2.14 -22.99
C CYS A 19 -4.83 -1.22 -23.21
N THR A 20 -5.02 0.09 -23.02
CA THR A 20 -3.88 0.99 -22.87
C THR A 20 -3.25 0.66 -21.52
N ALA A 21 -2.08 0.00 -21.53
CA ALA A 21 -1.22 -0.04 -20.38
C ALA A 21 -0.86 1.40 -20.02
N GLN A 22 -1.58 1.99 -19.06
CA GLN A 22 -1.14 3.22 -18.43
C GLN A 22 0.29 2.94 -17.96
N LYS A 23 1.25 3.80 -18.32
CA LYS A 23 2.57 3.82 -17.71
C LYS A 23 2.37 4.13 -16.22
N GLY A 24 1.97 3.11 -15.48
CA GLY A 24 1.71 3.20 -14.06
C GLY A 24 3.04 3.47 -13.38
N MET A 25 3.06 4.48 -12.52
CA MET A 25 4.14 4.63 -11.54
C MET A 25 4.39 3.27 -10.91
N SER A 26 5.67 2.88 -10.79
CA SER A 26 5.99 1.65 -10.10
C SER A 26 5.41 1.73 -8.68
N VAL A 27 5.03 0.61 -8.12
CA VAL A 27 4.55 0.53 -6.74
C VAL A 27 5.53 1.22 -5.77
N HIS A 28 6.83 1.11 -6.07
CA HIS A 28 7.90 1.75 -5.32
C HIS A 28 7.81 3.28 -5.36
N ASP A 29 7.50 3.86 -6.52
CA ASP A 29 7.32 5.31 -6.69
C ASP A 29 6.07 5.82 -5.95
N LYS A 30 5.07 4.97 -5.73
CA LYS A 30 3.86 5.33 -4.99
C LYS A 30 4.10 5.38 -3.48
N LEU A 31 4.96 4.52 -2.94
CA LEU A 31 5.27 4.47 -1.51
C LEU A 31 6.26 5.53 -1.07
N GLU A 32 7.20 5.92 -1.94
CA GLU A 32 8.24 6.89 -1.63
C GLU A 32 7.66 8.19 -1.04
N GLY A 33 8.33 8.70 -0.01
CA GLY A 33 8.01 9.99 0.60
C GLY A 33 7.74 9.87 2.11
N ARG A 34 7.30 10.99 2.67
CA ARG A 34 6.99 11.13 4.10
C ARG A 34 5.49 11.02 4.35
N TRP A 35 5.12 10.28 5.38
CA TRP A 35 3.75 9.90 5.71
C TRP A 35 3.49 10.16 7.19
N ALA A 36 2.49 10.97 7.51
CA ALA A 36 2.07 11.26 8.89
C ALA A 36 0.95 10.30 9.29
N LEU A 37 1.08 9.65 10.45
CA LEU A 37 0.05 8.78 11.02
C LEU A 37 -1.17 9.62 11.39
N THR A 38 -2.34 9.19 10.95
CA THR A 38 -3.63 9.87 11.20
C THR A 38 -4.58 9.02 12.02
N GLU A 39 -4.57 7.70 11.85
CA GLU A 39 -5.47 6.79 12.55
C GLU A 39 -4.79 5.46 12.87
N THR A 40 -5.20 4.82 13.95
CA THR A 40 -4.82 3.44 14.28
C THR A 40 -6.05 2.59 14.53
N LEU A 41 -5.93 1.30 14.25
CA LEU A 41 -6.92 0.28 14.53
C LEU A 41 -6.25 -0.78 15.40
N ASN A 42 -6.87 -1.13 16.51
CA ASN A 42 -6.55 -2.31 17.33
C ASN A 42 -7.87 -2.90 17.83
N ASP A 43 -8.19 -4.11 17.37
CA ASP A 43 -9.35 -4.89 17.82
C ASP A 43 -8.90 -5.92 18.86
N ILE A 44 -9.69 -6.11 19.91
CA ILE A 44 -9.43 -7.09 20.99
C ILE A 44 -10.02 -8.49 20.67
N GLY A 45 -10.56 -8.68 19.46
CA GLY A 45 -11.16 -9.92 19.00
C GLY A 45 -12.68 -9.98 19.16
N ASP A 46 -13.34 -8.86 19.44
CA ASP A 46 -14.81 -8.78 19.55
C ASP A 46 -15.48 -8.35 18.23
N GLY A 47 -14.67 -8.04 17.22
CA GLY A 47 -15.12 -7.65 15.88
C GLY A 47 -15.65 -6.23 15.79
N LYS A 48 -15.43 -5.39 16.81
CA LYS A 48 -15.90 -4.00 16.86
C LYS A 48 -14.79 -2.99 16.69
N GLY A 49 -13.56 -3.43 16.38
CA GLY A 49 -12.43 -2.57 16.11
C GLY A 49 -12.74 -1.54 15.01
N LYS A 50 -12.38 -0.29 15.27
CA LYS A 50 -12.51 0.82 14.32
C LYS A 50 -11.23 1.62 14.31
N TYR A 51 -10.95 2.26 13.18
CA TYR A 51 -9.90 3.27 13.11
C TYR A 51 -10.28 4.45 14.01
N VAL A 52 -9.37 4.81 14.90
CA VAL A 52 -9.48 5.96 15.79
C VAL A 52 -8.40 6.99 15.45
N PRO A 53 -8.72 8.29 15.39
CA PRO A 53 -7.73 9.32 15.16
C PRO A 53 -6.66 9.34 16.24
N VAL A 54 -5.41 9.58 15.85
CA VAL A 54 -4.32 9.79 16.83
C VAL A 54 -4.30 11.26 17.28
N THR A 55 -4.38 11.50 18.59
CA THR A 55 -4.37 12.85 19.19
C THR A 55 -2.98 13.17 19.75
N ALA A 56 -2.25 14.04 19.03
CA ALA A 56 -0.93 14.62 19.35
C ALA A 56 0.32 13.73 19.23
N ASP A 57 1.43 14.41 18.89
CA ASP A 57 2.76 13.98 18.42
C ASP A 57 2.82 13.13 17.14
N SER A 58 3.40 13.74 16.11
CA SER A 58 3.39 13.33 14.71
C SER A 58 4.18 12.05 14.48
N ALA A 59 3.64 10.89 14.83
CA ALA A 59 4.18 9.63 14.37
C ALA A 59 4.23 9.64 12.84
N TYR A 60 5.37 9.31 12.24
CA TYR A 60 5.56 9.36 10.80
C TYR A 60 6.42 8.21 10.29
N LEU A 61 6.35 7.98 8.98
CA LEU A 61 7.24 7.12 8.22
C LEU A 61 7.85 7.88 7.05
N VAL A 62 9.06 7.50 6.66
CA VAL A 62 9.73 7.95 5.42
C VAL A 62 10.18 6.73 4.67
N PHE A 63 9.62 6.52 3.47
CA PHE A 63 10.06 5.48 2.55
C PHE A 63 11.00 6.10 1.51
N ASN A 64 12.23 5.61 1.43
CA ASN A 64 13.22 6.05 0.45
C ASN A 64 13.30 5.09 -0.74
N LYS A 65 13.75 5.56 -1.91
CA LYS A 65 14.00 4.72 -3.10
C LYS A 65 15.01 3.59 -2.88
N SER A 66 15.93 3.77 -1.93
CA SER A 66 16.95 2.76 -1.60
C SER A 66 16.41 1.58 -0.78
N GLY A 67 15.12 1.56 -0.44
CA GLY A 67 14.55 0.54 0.45
C GLY A 67 14.80 0.81 1.95
N LEU A 68 15.27 2.00 2.30
CA LEU A 68 15.35 2.44 3.70
C LEU A 68 14.00 2.99 4.16
N ILE A 69 13.60 2.60 5.38
CA ILE A 69 12.44 3.16 6.08
C ILE A 69 12.92 3.82 7.36
N ASN A 70 12.45 5.04 7.63
CA ASN A 70 12.74 5.78 8.85
C ASN A 70 11.44 6.30 9.46
N GLY A 71 11.51 6.75 10.71
CA GLY A 71 10.41 7.36 11.43
C GLY A 71 10.17 6.71 12.78
N ASN A 72 9.09 7.11 13.43
CA ASN A 72 8.73 6.68 14.79
C ASN A 72 7.37 5.97 14.85
N ALA A 73 6.65 5.81 13.73
CA ALA A 73 5.39 5.08 13.71
C ALA A 73 5.59 3.55 13.82
N ILE A 74 6.71 3.02 13.32
CA ILE A 74 7.10 1.61 13.47
C ILE A 74 8.47 1.58 14.15
N TYR A 75 8.47 1.31 15.45
CA TYR A 75 9.70 1.34 16.24
C TYR A 75 10.72 0.31 15.74
N GLY A 76 11.95 0.77 15.48
CA GLY A 76 13.05 -0.10 15.05
C GLY A 76 12.99 -0.55 13.59
N ALA A 77 12.08 -0.03 12.76
CA ALA A 77 12.09 -0.29 11.33
C ALA A 77 13.36 0.27 10.68
N THR A 78 14.04 -0.53 9.83
CA THR A 78 15.30 -0.12 9.17
C THR A 78 15.21 -0.15 7.65
N ASN A 79 14.62 -1.21 7.11
CA ASN A 79 14.48 -1.42 5.67
C ASN A 79 13.10 -1.95 5.34
N TYR A 80 12.66 -1.69 4.12
CA TYR A 80 11.46 -2.27 3.54
C TYR A 80 11.75 -2.83 2.15
N LYS A 81 10.98 -3.83 1.76
CA LYS A 81 10.97 -4.38 0.40
C LYS A 81 9.53 -4.64 0.00
N VAL A 82 9.10 -4.07 -1.12
CA VAL A 82 7.83 -4.43 -1.75
C VAL A 82 7.97 -5.85 -2.28
N THR A 83 7.16 -6.78 -1.77
CA THR A 83 7.18 -8.19 -2.21
C THR A 83 6.15 -8.45 -3.30
N ASP A 84 5.03 -7.74 -3.27
CA ASP A 84 4.01 -7.75 -4.31
C ASP A 84 3.15 -6.46 -4.28
N ASN A 85 2.08 -6.41 -5.07
CA ASN A 85 1.21 -5.24 -5.19
C ASN A 85 0.39 -4.92 -3.93
N THR A 86 0.44 -5.77 -2.91
CA THR A 86 -0.34 -5.68 -1.67
C THR A 86 0.48 -5.92 -0.40
N HIS A 87 1.72 -6.42 -0.51
CA HIS A 87 2.60 -6.73 0.62
C HIS A 87 3.96 -6.05 0.58
N LEU A 88 4.43 -5.68 1.76
CA LEU A 88 5.78 -5.20 2.01
C LEU A 88 6.40 -5.94 3.20
N ALA A 89 7.66 -6.33 3.06
CA ALA A 89 8.47 -6.89 4.12
C ALA A 89 9.26 -5.78 4.80
N ILE A 90 9.09 -5.57 6.11
CA ILE A 90 9.84 -4.59 6.91
C ILE A 90 10.80 -5.32 7.85
N ASN A 91 12.08 -4.96 7.78
CA ASN A 91 13.07 -5.37 8.77
C ASN A 91 12.91 -4.51 10.02
N ILE A 92 12.75 -5.17 11.17
CA ILE A 92 12.64 -4.53 12.48
C ILE A 92 13.84 -4.98 13.32
N LYS A 93 14.55 -4.04 13.92
CA LYS A 93 15.69 -4.31 14.79
C LYS A 93 15.27 -5.25 15.93
N GLY A 94 15.99 -6.37 16.06
CA GLY A 94 15.73 -7.39 17.06
C GLY A 94 14.92 -8.59 16.55
N ASN A 95 14.27 -8.48 15.39
CA ASN A 95 13.62 -9.62 14.76
C ASN A 95 14.61 -10.44 13.93
N THR A 96 14.44 -11.77 13.93
CA THR A 96 15.24 -12.70 13.11
C THR A 96 14.82 -12.74 11.65
N ALA A 97 13.61 -12.26 11.35
CA ALA A 97 13.04 -12.22 10.01
C ALA A 97 12.22 -10.92 9.78
N PRO A 98 12.06 -10.49 8.51
CA PRO A 98 11.20 -9.35 8.19
C PRO A 98 9.75 -9.63 8.57
N VAL A 99 9.04 -8.59 9.01
CA VAL A 99 7.59 -8.65 9.24
C VAL A 99 6.87 -8.31 7.94
N ASN A 100 5.95 -9.18 7.52
CA ASN A 100 5.18 -8.97 6.30
C ASN A 100 3.92 -8.15 6.59
N TYR A 101 3.88 -6.92 6.12
CA TYR A 101 2.73 -6.04 6.22
C TYR A 101 1.93 -6.08 4.92
N ARG A 102 0.60 -6.02 5.04
CA ARG A 102 -0.24 -5.59 3.92
C ARG A 102 -0.19 -4.08 3.83
N TYR A 103 -0.24 -3.56 2.60
CA TYR A 103 -0.34 -2.12 2.37
C TYR A 103 -1.30 -1.79 1.24
N LYS A 104 -1.81 -0.56 1.27
CA LYS A 104 -2.59 0.03 0.19
C LYS A 104 -2.22 1.51 0.07
N VAL A 105 -1.85 1.94 -1.14
CA VAL A 105 -1.65 3.36 -1.46
C VAL A 105 -2.77 3.81 -2.38
N ASP A 106 -3.47 4.87 -1.99
CA ASP A 106 -4.51 5.53 -2.78
C ASP A 106 -4.31 7.05 -2.75
N GLY A 107 -3.65 7.60 -3.77
CA GLY A 107 -3.27 9.00 -3.82
C GLY A 107 -2.35 9.42 -2.65
N ASN A 108 -2.92 10.17 -1.71
CA ASN A 108 -2.24 10.68 -0.52
C ASN A 108 -2.52 9.86 0.74
N ASP A 109 -3.23 8.74 0.61
CA ASP A 109 -3.54 7.82 1.68
C ASP A 109 -2.65 6.57 1.61
N LEU A 110 -2.11 6.19 2.77
CA LEU A 110 -1.40 4.93 2.96
C LEU A 110 -2.04 4.19 4.12
N GLU A 111 -2.44 2.94 3.88
CA GLU A 111 -2.84 2.00 4.93
C GLU A 111 -1.76 0.92 5.06
N LEU A 112 -1.37 0.61 6.29
CA LEU A 112 -0.46 -0.47 6.66
C LEU A 112 -1.12 -1.39 7.68
N ASN A 113 -1.12 -2.69 7.44
CA ASN A 113 -1.61 -3.69 8.40
C ASN A 113 -0.51 -4.71 8.69
N ALA A 114 -0.11 -4.80 9.96
CA ALA A 114 0.77 -5.85 10.43
C ALA A 114 0.06 -7.22 10.40
N PRO A 115 0.79 -8.34 10.48
CA PRO A 115 0.19 -9.68 10.56
C PRO A 115 -0.31 -9.93 11.99
N CYS A 116 -1.38 -9.23 12.38
CA CYS A 116 -2.06 -9.42 13.65
C CYS A 116 -3.08 -10.57 13.57
N ARG A 117 -3.31 -11.25 14.71
CA ARG A 117 -4.36 -12.26 14.83
C ARG A 117 -5.75 -11.61 14.77
N GLU A 118 -5.92 -10.53 15.53
CA GLU A 118 -7.07 -9.63 15.49
C GLU A 118 -6.83 -8.48 14.50
N ALA A 119 -7.89 -7.74 14.14
CA ALA A 119 -7.76 -6.63 13.20
C ALA A 119 -6.87 -5.51 13.78
N CYS A 120 -5.81 -5.16 13.06
CA CYS A 120 -4.93 -4.05 13.42
C CYS A 120 -4.53 -3.26 12.16
N GLY A 121 -4.19 -1.99 12.33
CA GLY A 121 -3.76 -1.18 11.20
C GLY A 121 -3.35 0.23 11.57
N MET A 122 -2.64 0.85 10.64
CA MET A 122 -2.21 2.25 10.70
C MET A 122 -2.61 2.91 9.38
N ARG A 123 -3.16 4.12 9.47
CA ARG A 123 -3.44 4.97 8.31
C ARG A 123 -2.63 6.23 8.38
N PHE A 124 -2.12 6.64 7.23
CA PHE A 124 -1.25 7.78 7.08
C PHE A 124 -1.72 8.68 5.95
N LYS A 125 -1.41 9.97 6.09
CA LYS A 125 -1.49 10.96 5.02
C LYS A 125 -0.11 11.37 4.55
N ARG A 126 0.07 11.47 3.23
CA ARG A 126 1.30 11.99 2.63
C ARG A 126 1.54 13.43 3.11
N MET A 127 2.73 13.68 3.63
CA MET A 127 3.18 15.03 3.97
C MET A 127 3.65 15.74 2.70
N ARG A 128 3.28 17.02 2.55
CA ARG A 128 3.77 17.86 1.47
C ARG A 128 5.21 18.30 1.71
#